data_AF-A0A535T9L1-F1
#
_entry.id   AF-A0A535T9L1-F1
#
_cell.length_a   1.000
_cell.length_b   1.000
_cell.length_c   1.000
_cell.angle_alpha   90.00
_cell.angle_beta   90.00
_cell.angle_gamma   90.00
#
_symmetry.space_group_name_H-M   'P 1'
#
loop_
_entity.id
_entity.type
_entity.pdbx_description
1 polymer ?
#
loop_
_entity_poly.entity_id
_entity_poly.type
_entity_poly.pdbx_seq_one_letter_code
_entity_poly.pdbx_strand_id
1 'polypeptide(L)' 'MSGFPRGFLWGTASAAHQVEGDNKYCDWWEWEQQPGKIANGDSSLVACDNYRR' A
#
# COMPACT_ATOMS: atom_id res chain seq x y z
N MET A 1 22.11 15.18 -26.06
CA MET A 1 21.24 14.45 -25.11
C MET A 1 19.84 15.00 -25.24
N SER A 2 18.83 14.18 -25.50
CA SER A 2 17.43 14.61 -25.39
C SER A 2 16.97 14.50 -23.94
N GLY A 3 16.45 15.59 -23.38
CA GLY A 3 15.81 15.59 -22.05
C GLY A 3 14.37 15.10 -22.10
N PHE A 4 13.74 14.99 -20.93
CA PHE A 4 12.32 14.69 -20.80
C PHE A 4 11.45 15.74 -21.51
N PRO A 5 10.30 15.35 -22.07
CA PRO A 5 9.44 16.27 -22.80
C PRO A 5 8.90 17.38 -21.88
N ARG A 6 8.56 18.53 -22.47
CA ARG A 6 7.85 19.59 -21.74
C ARG A 6 6.52 19.03 -21.23
N GLY A 7 6.25 19.22 -19.94
CA GLY A 7 5.05 18.72 -19.29
C GLY A 7 5.14 17.27 -18.81
N PHE A 8 6.34 16.67 -18.79
CA PHE A 8 6.51 15.35 -18.16
C PHE A 8 6.15 15.42 -16.67
N LEU A 9 5.21 14.57 -16.24
CA LEU A 9 4.76 14.51 -14.86
C LEU A 9 5.62 13.52 -14.08
N TRP A 10 6.45 14.05 -13.19
CA TRP A 10 7.14 13.26 -12.18
C TRP A 10 6.26 13.11 -10.96
N GLY A 11 6.16 11.90 -10.43
CA GLY A 11 5.33 11.63 -9.28
C GLY A 11 5.68 10.31 -8.60
N THR A 12 4.98 10.09 -7.50
CA THR A 12 4.99 8.86 -6.71
C THR A 12 3.54 8.44 -6.49
N ALA A 13 3.32 7.17 -6.17
CA ALA A 13 2.01 6.60 -5.89
C ALA A 13 2.08 5.63 -4.70
N SER A 14 0.97 5.49 -3.99
CA SER A 14 0.75 4.54 -2.92
C SER A 14 -0.63 3.88 -3.06
N ALA A 15 -0.91 2.88 -2.23
CA ALA A 15 -2.24 2.28 -2.12
C ALA A 15 -2.65 2.20 -0.64
N ALA A 16 -3.90 2.56 -0.34
CA ALA A 16 -4.43 2.71 1.02
C ALA A 16 -4.09 1.52 1.94
N HIS A 17 -4.44 0.29 1.53
CA HIS A 17 -4.18 -0.93 2.32
C HIS A 17 -2.68 -1.19 2.56
N GLN A 18 -1.79 -0.67 1.71
CA GLN A 18 -0.34 -0.89 1.84
C GLN A 18 0.33 0.09 2.79
N VAL A 19 -0.24 1.27 3.05
CA VAL A 19 0.48 2.35 3.76
C VAL A 19 -0.28 2.95 4.94
N GLU A 20 -1.61 2.97 4.93
CA GLU A 20 -2.39 3.72 5.94
C GLU A 20 -2.46 3.01 7.30
N GLY A 21 -2.65 1.69 7.28
CA GLY A 21 -3.01 0.88 8.45
C GLY A 21 -4.53 0.93 8.75
N ASP A 22 -4.98 0.01 9.61
CA ASP A 22 -6.35 -0.12 10.13
C ASP A 22 -7.48 -0.26 9.07
N ASN A 23 -7.13 -0.65 7.85
CA ASN A 23 -8.06 -0.86 6.72
C ASN A 23 -8.80 -2.21 6.80
N LYS A 24 -9.48 -2.46 7.92
CA LYS A 24 -10.11 -3.76 8.25
C LYS A 24 -11.43 -4.06 7.54
N TYR A 25 -11.99 -3.09 6.83
CA TYR A 25 -13.28 -3.20 6.17
C TYR A 25 -13.13 -3.27 4.64
N CYS A 26 -12.20 -4.09 4.16
CA CYS A 26 -12.00 -4.36 2.74
C CYS A 26 -11.69 -5.85 2.48
N ASP A 27 -11.88 -6.30 1.25
CA ASP A 27 -11.68 -7.71 0.87
C ASP A 27 -10.24 -8.19 1.13
N TRP A 28 -9.27 -7.28 1.02
CA TRP A 28 -7.86 -7.59 1.30
C TRP A 28 -7.61 -7.90 2.77
N TRP A 29 -8.32 -7.25 3.70
CA TRP A 29 -8.24 -7.57 5.12
C TRP A 29 -8.70 -9.00 5.38
N GLU A 30 -9.85 -9.41 4.84
CA GLU A 30 -10.34 -10.78 5.00
C GLU A 30 -9.38 -11.80 4.37
N TRP A 31 -8.84 -11.48 3.19
CA TRP A 31 -7.92 -12.37 2.48
C TRP A 31 -6.59 -12.58 3.22
N GLU A 32 -6.00 -11.52 3.78
CA GLU A 32 -4.70 -11.62 4.46
C GLU A 32 -4.78 -12.36 5.80
N GLN A 33 -5.98 -12.47 6.42
CA GLN A 33 -6.17 -13.29 7.63
C GLN A 33 -6.09 -14.80 7.36
N GLN A 34 -6.15 -15.26 6.10
CA GLN A 34 -6.14 -16.68 5.78
C GLN A 34 -4.71 -17.27 5.89
N PRO A 35 -4.51 -18.38 6.64
CA PRO A 35 -3.20 -18.99 6.80
C PRO A 35 -2.51 -19.32 5.48
N GLY A 36 -1.25 -18.89 5.33
CA GLY A 36 -0.44 -19.17 4.15
C GLY A 36 -0.72 -18.29 2.92
N LYS A 37 -1.60 -17.28 3.00
CA LYS A 37 -1.79 -16.30 1.90
C LYS A 37 -0.68 -15.25 1.83
N ILE A 38 -0.20 -14.80 2.99
CA ILE A 38 0.88 -13.82 3.09
C ILE A 38 2.16 -14.53 3.51
N ALA A 39 3.27 -14.20 2.84
CA ALA A 39 4.59 -14.65 3.26
C ALA A 39 4.84 -14.18 4.71
N ASN A 40 5.31 -15.07 5.57
CA ASN A 40 5.53 -14.83 7.01
C ASN A 40 4.26 -14.53 7.84
N GLY A 41 3.06 -14.53 7.25
CA GLY A 41 1.82 -14.23 7.97
C GLY A 41 1.68 -12.76 8.39
N ASP A 42 2.36 -11.85 7.68
CA ASP A 42 2.25 -10.41 7.93
C ASP A 42 0.81 -9.90 7.63
N SER A 43 0.46 -8.77 8.23
CA SER A 43 -0.83 -8.09 8.00
C SER A 43 -0.63 -6.59 7.79
N SER A 44 -1.59 -5.95 7.11
CA SER A 44 -1.57 -4.50 6.87
C SER A 44 -1.84 -3.68 8.12
N LEU A 45 -2.23 -4.32 9.24
CA LEU A 45 -2.69 -3.73 10.51
C LEU A 45 -2.15 -2.31 10.78
N VAL A 46 -0.83 -2.14 10.89
CA VAL A 46 -0.20 -0.82 11.07
C VAL A 46 0.36 -0.28 9.75
N ALA A 47 0.87 -1.15 8.87
CA ALA A 47 1.54 -0.79 7.63
C ALA A 47 2.63 0.28 7.87
N CYS A 48 2.57 1.41 7.16
CA CYS A 48 3.47 2.55 7.36
C CYS A 48 2.88 3.62 8.30
N ASP A 49 1.68 3.42 8.85
CA ASP A 49 0.94 4.38 9.68
C ASP A 49 0.71 5.75 8.99
N ASN A 50 0.59 5.76 7.66
CA ASN A 50 0.42 6.97 6.85
C ASN A 50 -0.92 7.68 7.08
N TYR A 51 -1.87 7.03 7.79
CA TYR A 51 -3.09 7.70 8.26
C TYR A 51 -2.79 8.71 9.40
N ARG A 52 -1.68 8.52 10.12
CA ARG A 52 -1.30 9.33 11.29
C ARG A 52 0.00 10.09 11.11
N ARG A 53 0.68 9.96 9.97
CA ARG A 53 2.02 10.49 9.67
C ARG A 53 2.12 10.89 8.22
#